data_AF-A0A1A9VTN5-F1
#
_entry.id   AF-A0A1A9VTN5-F1
#
_cell.length_a   1.000
_cell.length_b   1.000
_cell.length_c   1.000
_cell.angle_alpha   90.00
_cell.angle_beta   90.00
_cell.angle_gamma   90.00
#
_symmetry.space_group_name_H-M   'P 1'
#
loop_
_entity.id
_entity.type
_entity.pdbx_description
1 polymer ?
#
loop_
_entity_poly.entity_id
_entity_poly.type
_entity_poly.pdbx_seq_one_letter_code
_entity_poly.pdbx_strand_id
1 'polypeptide(L)'
;MSMKAENNKTEEQDSLASPTNLSDHLLSIISNLYLNVGQRLHLDFTPRCLDDLTFCHHRHYRADKPKMASRNQTPALRTAFDQLRYVTSINLTTDMCLRGEFPGTTCFTKLLELILSLNYTTKQQPNITSQQCYNKYIELFLMIVNTFPPCWQGMRHHYIDFLNRGLDTRKLSLNEETLPSRSSRVCDILLDLLEDLLKICSPSDLSSPESDAINMPSTFMDANGADANFLSECWNQSQYEEHERQLHTNVALTLVQRLERLFVALRLILNALEYDLATWLLRYNKNTKDWISSENGPLIVAVCELTQFTRTTRMARRIFTAFSDAAAKGLCKSRLQVLERYISLLMVASNTMDMEDTVNGIKYPVLGDKTRLLIKDFFEIFKECNRGDVAKYIETIELLRIPFVRYEFIDNVLFATSEPLTPQKIALNMTKKLWLSPKKDISREQYLQLTLNALRSYCDWHGLKTYVITKPAKIAPLTAANHSVHRLAVHGSASVSLKKMAKNIKQLEAKLKMTVPVCKPKITLPLADVRIDETILCKYRQDLKFIVDLHNVLLKQKQEYAQVDFSEWLNFLHDFIPEKDARSTS
;
A
#
# COMPACT_ATOMS: atom_id res chain seq x y z
N MET A 1 64.48 55.94 5.51
CA MET A 1 63.04 55.64 5.44
C MET A 1 62.92 54.22 4.89
N SER A 2 62.99 53.11 5.64
CA SER A 2 62.22 52.62 6.81
C SER A 2 60.71 52.80 6.65
N MET A 3 59.81 51.83 6.80
CA MET A 3 59.80 50.36 6.90
C MET A 3 58.30 49.93 6.83
N LYS A 4 58.07 48.64 6.54
CA LYS A 4 56.86 47.79 6.64
C LYS A 4 55.77 48.14 7.69
N ALA A 5 54.51 47.77 7.37
CA ALA A 5 53.59 46.90 8.14
C ALA A 5 52.23 46.81 7.39
N GLU A 6 51.75 45.68 6.87
CA GLU A 6 51.08 44.54 7.56
C GLU A 6 49.91 44.95 8.48
N ASN A 7 48.69 44.55 8.10
CA ASN A 7 47.65 44.13 9.04
C ASN A 7 46.55 43.29 8.36
N ASN A 8 46.76 41.98 8.41
CA ASN A 8 45.84 40.91 8.80
C ASN A 8 44.36 40.98 8.38
N LYS A 9 44.03 40.16 7.38
CA LYS A 9 42.76 39.42 7.29
C LYS A 9 42.74 38.38 8.40
N THR A 10 41.98 38.61 9.45
CA THR A 10 41.63 37.57 10.41
C THR A 10 40.47 36.78 9.83
N GLU A 11 40.71 35.49 9.64
CA GLU A 11 39.71 34.47 9.37
C GLU A 11 38.59 34.56 10.41
N GLU A 12 37.36 34.87 9.96
CA GLU A 12 36.17 34.57 10.74
C GLU A 12 36.10 33.03 10.84
N GLN A 13 36.51 32.56 12.01
CA GLN A 13 36.23 31.22 12.50
C GLN A 13 34.75 30.89 12.24
N ASP A 14 34.52 29.75 11.61
CA ASP A 14 33.24 29.04 11.54
C ASP A 14 32.61 28.93 12.94
N SER A 15 31.87 29.96 13.34
CA SER A 15 31.11 29.97 14.57
C SER A 15 29.93 29.03 14.40
N LEU A 16 29.87 28.01 15.27
CA LEU A 16 28.78 27.05 15.49
C LEU A 16 27.43 27.52 14.92
N ALA A 17 26.86 26.71 14.02
CA ALA A 17 25.48 26.85 13.55
C ALA A 17 24.54 27.12 14.74
N SER A 18 23.87 28.27 14.74
CA SER A 18 22.95 28.67 15.80
C SER A 18 21.86 27.61 16.04
N PRO A 19 21.44 27.36 17.30
CA PRO A 19 20.45 26.33 17.64
C PRO A 19 19.11 26.46 16.88
N THR A 20 18.73 27.68 16.49
CA THR A 20 17.53 27.98 15.70
C THR A 20 17.54 27.31 14.33
N ASN A 21 18.68 27.29 13.64
CA ASN A 21 18.83 26.66 12.32
C ASN A 21 18.70 25.13 12.38
N LEU A 22 19.05 24.51 13.51
CA LEU A 22 18.96 23.06 13.71
C LEU A 22 17.51 22.61 13.89
N SER A 23 16.72 23.42 14.63
CA SER A 23 15.29 23.18 14.86
C SER A 23 14.50 23.26 13.56
N ASP A 24 14.73 24.29 12.75
CA ASP A 24 14.03 24.49 11.46
C ASP A 24 14.39 23.40 10.44
N HIS A 25 15.64 22.95 10.45
CA HIS A 25 16.10 21.83 9.62
C HIS A 25 15.39 20.53 10.01
N LEU A 26 15.36 20.20 11.31
CA LEU A 26 14.69 19.01 11.81
C LEU A 26 13.17 19.06 11.55
N LEU A 27 12.56 20.23 11.75
CA LEU A 27 11.14 20.46 11.43
C LEU A 27 10.85 20.15 9.96
N SER A 28 11.71 20.58 9.04
CA SER A 28 11.55 20.34 7.61
C SER A 28 11.60 18.84 7.26
N ILE A 29 12.53 18.10 7.87
CA ILE A 29 12.63 16.64 7.67
C ILE A 29 11.39 15.94 8.18
N ILE A 30 11.04 16.18 9.43
CA ILE A 30 9.96 15.45 10.08
C ILE A 30 8.62 15.82 9.43
N SER A 31 8.44 17.07 9.02
CA SER A 31 7.30 17.48 8.20
C SER A 31 7.24 16.72 6.88
N ASN A 32 8.37 16.60 6.17
CA ASN A 32 8.42 15.84 4.93
C ASN A 32 8.14 14.34 5.16
N LEU A 33 8.68 13.72 6.21
CA LEU A 33 8.37 12.33 6.57
C LEU A 33 6.88 12.15 6.87
N TYR A 34 6.28 13.09 7.60
CA TYR A 34 4.88 13.02 8.00
C TYR A 34 3.92 13.19 6.82
N LEU A 35 4.20 14.16 5.93
CA LEU A 35 3.35 14.49 4.77
C LEU A 35 3.58 13.60 3.55
N ASN A 36 4.72 12.89 3.46
CA ASN A 36 4.96 11.94 2.38
C ASN A 36 4.19 10.64 2.60
N VAL A 37 2.86 10.73 2.46
CA VAL A 37 1.94 9.61 2.72
C VAL A 37 2.21 8.42 1.82
N GLY A 38 2.63 8.65 0.57
CA GLY A 38 3.00 7.59 -0.37
C GLY A 38 4.16 6.74 0.12
N GLN A 39 5.22 7.38 0.63
CA GLN A 39 6.33 6.67 1.27
C GLN A 39 5.92 6.05 2.61
N ARG A 40 5.18 6.78 3.45
CA ARG A 40 4.76 6.31 4.78
C ARG A 40 3.89 5.05 4.73
N LEU A 41 3.06 4.90 3.69
CA LEU A 41 2.25 3.71 3.45
C LEU A 41 2.93 2.69 2.54
N HIS A 42 4.10 3.01 1.97
CA HIS A 42 4.76 2.22 0.93
C HIS A 42 3.78 1.76 -0.17
N LEU A 43 3.04 2.69 -0.77
CA LEU A 43 2.00 2.36 -1.74
C LEU A 43 2.58 1.76 -3.03
N ASP A 44 2.04 0.62 -3.47
CA ASP A 44 2.32 0.11 -4.83
C ASP A 44 1.54 0.87 -5.89
N PHE A 45 0.35 1.35 -5.53
CA PHE A 45 -0.51 2.14 -6.39
C PHE A 45 -0.67 3.52 -5.78
N THR A 46 0.08 4.50 -6.31
CA THR A 46 -0.04 5.89 -5.87
C THR A 46 -1.33 6.49 -6.43
N PRO A 47 -2.29 6.90 -5.59
CA PRO A 47 -3.50 7.57 -6.05
C PRO A 47 -3.14 8.85 -6.78
N ARG A 48 -3.80 9.12 -7.92
CA ARG A 48 -3.66 10.39 -8.65
C ARG A 48 -3.93 11.61 -7.74
N CYS A 49 -4.80 11.45 -6.75
CA CYS A 49 -5.09 12.49 -5.77
C CYS A 49 -3.90 12.87 -4.90
N LEU A 50 -2.90 12.00 -4.69
CA LEU A 50 -1.68 12.36 -3.97
C LEU A 50 -0.75 13.21 -4.84
N ASP A 51 -0.70 12.93 -6.14
CA ASP A 51 0.14 13.68 -7.08
C ASP A 51 -0.41 15.09 -7.36
N ASP A 52 -1.75 15.23 -7.37
CA ASP A 52 -2.46 16.47 -7.69
C ASP A 52 -3.55 16.78 -6.66
N LEU A 53 -3.12 17.42 -5.56
CA LEU A 53 -4.00 17.78 -4.45
C LEU A 53 -5.03 18.82 -4.82
N THR A 54 -4.67 19.75 -5.70
CA THR A 54 -5.57 20.78 -6.21
C THR A 54 -6.71 20.13 -7.01
N PHE A 55 -6.40 19.15 -7.87
CA PHE A 55 -7.41 18.35 -8.54
C PHE A 55 -8.31 17.61 -7.54
N CYS A 56 -7.73 16.91 -6.56
CA CYS A 56 -8.51 16.21 -5.53
C CYS A 56 -9.46 17.16 -4.78
N HIS A 57 -8.95 18.32 -4.36
CA HIS A 57 -9.70 19.31 -3.60
C HIS A 57 -10.90 19.85 -4.39
N HIS A 58 -10.70 20.21 -5.66
CA HIS A 58 -11.75 20.81 -6.48
C HIS A 58 -12.71 19.80 -7.12
N ARG A 59 -12.24 18.61 -7.48
CA ARG A 59 -13.01 17.62 -8.27
C ARG A 59 -13.64 16.52 -7.44
N HIS A 60 -13.12 16.24 -6.25
CA HIS A 60 -13.63 15.17 -5.40
C HIS A 60 -14.14 15.73 -4.08
N TYR A 61 -13.35 16.57 -3.41
CA TYR A 61 -13.67 16.96 -2.04
C TYR A 61 -14.75 18.05 -1.94
N ARG A 62 -14.61 19.14 -2.71
CA ARG A 62 -15.60 20.23 -2.76
C ARG A 62 -16.58 20.12 -3.94
N ALA A 63 -16.47 19.04 -4.71
CA ALA A 63 -17.36 18.81 -5.83
C ALA A 63 -18.71 18.28 -5.36
N ASP A 64 -19.74 18.50 -6.18
CA ASP A 64 -21.02 17.83 -6.00
C ASP A 64 -20.85 16.32 -5.97
N LYS A 65 -21.80 15.64 -5.32
CA LYS A 65 -21.85 14.18 -5.33
C LYS A 65 -21.84 13.66 -6.77
N PRO A 66 -21.18 12.53 -7.06
CA PRO A 66 -21.14 11.99 -8.41
C PRO A 66 -22.56 11.72 -8.90
N LYS A 67 -22.76 11.93 -10.20
CA LYS A 67 -24.04 11.65 -10.83
C LYS A 67 -24.32 10.15 -10.72
N MET A 68 -25.51 9.77 -10.29
CA MET A 68 -25.93 8.37 -10.29
C MET A 68 -26.36 7.95 -11.70
N ALA A 69 -26.09 6.70 -12.07
CA ALA A 69 -26.60 6.13 -13.31
C ALA A 69 -28.14 6.24 -13.40
N SER A 70 -28.67 6.39 -14.61
CA SER A 70 -30.10 6.62 -14.82
C SER A 70 -30.94 5.43 -14.35
N ARG A 71 -32.21 5.69 -14.01
CA ARG A 71 -33.18 4.69 -13.53
C ARG A 71 -33.37 3.50 -14.49
N ASN A 72 -33.05 3.66 -15.78
CA ASN A 72 -33.16 2.59 -16.78
C ASN A 72 -31.84 1.81 -16.94
N GLN A 73 -30.68 2.45 -16.76
CA GLN A 73 -29.39 1.79 -16.96
C GLN A 73 -29.01 0.88 -15.78
N THR A 74 -29.33 1.25 -14.54
CA THR A 74 -29.00 0.41 -13.36
C THR A 74 -29.73 -0.95 -13.38
N PRO A 75 -31.04 -1.02 -13.68
CA PRO A 75 -31.71 -2.30 -13.88
C PRO A 75 -31.17 -3.07 -15.08
N ALA A 76 -30.89 -2.41 -16.20
CA ALA A 76 -30.30 -3.06 -17.37
C ALA A 76 -28.93 -3.68 -17.08
N LEU A 77 -28.08 -2.98 -16.33
CA LEU A 77 -26.77 -3.50 -15.89
C LEU A 77 -26.95 -4.68 -14.94
N ARG A 78 -27.88 -4.60 -13.99
CA ARG A 78 -28.20 -5.72 -13.10
C ARG A 78 -28.66 -6.95 -13.88
N THR A 79 -29.60 -6.78 -14.80
CA THR A 79 -30.06 -7.86 -15.69
C THR A 79 -28.92 -8.44 -16.52
N ALA A 80 -28.02 -7.60 -17.04
CA ALA A 80 -26.86 -8.07 -17.78
C ALA A 80 -25.93 -8.94 -16.93
N PHE A 81 -25.70 -8.58 -15.66
CA PHE A 81 -24.93 -9.42 -14.73
C PHE A 81 -25.65 -10.73 -14.38
N ASP A 82 -26.95 -10.66 -14.08
CA ASP A 82 -27.75 -11.82 -13.67
C ASP A 82 -27.97 -12.82 -14.81
N GLN A 83 -27.92 -12.37 -16.07
CA GLN A 83 -27.99 -13.18 -17.28
C GLN A 83 -26.61 -13.48 -17.89
N LEU A 84 -25.52 -13.16 -17.19
CA LEU A 84 -24.14 -13.40 -17.66
C LEU A 84 -23.83 -12.82 -19.06
N ARG A 85 -24.48 -11.71 -19.43
CA ARG A 85 -24.26 -11.02 -20.71
C ARG A 85 -22.99 -10.17 -20.66
N TYR A 86 -21.83 -10.82 -20.72
CA TYR A 86 -20.55 -10.19 -20.38
C TYR A 86 -20.20 -8.95 -21.20
N VAL A 87 -20.34 -9.02 -22.53
CA VAL A 87 -20.07 -7.86 -23.40
C VAL A 87 -20.99 -6.69 -23.06
N THR A 88 -22.25 -6.99 -22.74
CA THR A 88 -23.25 -5.96 -22.38
C THR A 88 -22.92 -5.33 -21.05
N SER A 89 -22.62 -6.12 -20.00
CA SER A 89 -22.25 -5.58 -18.68
C SER A 89 -20.96 -4.77 -18.75
N ILE A 90 -19.95 -5.23 -19.51
CA ILE A 90 -18.70 -4.52 -19.74
C ILE A 90 -18.96 -3.16 -20.42
N ASN A 91 -19.70 -3.16 -21.54
CA ASN A 91 -19.96 -1.94 -22.30
C ASN A 91 -20.79 -0.93 -21.50
N LEU A 92 -21.84 -1.39 -20.80
CA LEU A 92 -22.66 -0.51 -19.95
C LEU A 92 -21.84 0.11 -18.81
N THR A 93 -21.03 -0.70 -18.12
CA THR A 93 -20.19 -0.20 -17.02
C THR A 93 -19.14 0.79 -17.52
N THR A 94 -18.52 0.50 -18.67
CA THR A 94 -17.55 1.39 -19.32
C THR A 94 -18.19 2.72 -19.70
N ASP A 95 -19.35 2.69 -20.37
CA ASP A 95 -20.08 3.88 -20.78
C ASP A 95 -20.49 4.75 -19.57
N MET A 96 -20.98 4.13 -18.48
CA MET A 96 -21.27 4.82 -17.23
C MET A 96 -20.03 5.51 -16.65
N CYS A 97 -18.89 4.81 -16.56
CA CYS A 97 -17.65 5.40 -16.06
C CYS A 97 -17.16 6.57 -16.93
N LEU A 98 -17.19 6.41 -18.26
CA LEU A 98 -16.79 7.47 -19.20
C LEU A 98 -17.69 8.70 -19.11
N ARG A 99 -18.96 8.54 -18.75
CA ARG A 99 -19.92 9.63 -18.51
C ARG A 99 -19.83 10.24 -17.11
N GLY A 100 -19.02 9.68 -16.21
CA GLY A 100 -18.98 10.08 -14.81
C GLY A 100 -20.27 9.75 -14.05
N GLU A 101 -20.98 8.70 -14.48
CA GLU A 101 -22.18 8.18 -13.83
C GLU A 101 -21.82 6.95 -12.99
N PHE A 102 -22.03 7.01 -11.67
CA PHE A 102 -21.68 5.91 -10.77
C PHE A 102 -22.58 4.70 -11.04
N PRO A 103 -22.03 3.51 -11.37
CA PRO A 103 -22.80 2.32 -11.71
C PRO A 103 -23.54 1.69 -10.52
N GLY A 104 -23.25 2.12 -9.29
CA GLY A 104 -23.89 1.66 -8.07
C GLY A 104 -23.10 0.58 -7.34
N THR A 105 -23.36 0.46 -6.03
CA THR A 105 -22.64 -0.47 -5.12
C THR A 105 -22.67 -1.92 -5.61
N THR A 106 -23.81 -2.38 -6.15
CA THR A 106 -23.98 -3.77 -6.61
C THR A 106 -23.04 -4.15 -7.73
N CYS A 107 -22.54 -3.17 -8.51
CA CYS A 107 -21.57 -3.42 -9.56
C CYS A 107 -20.28 -4.00 -8.99
N PHE A 108 -19.76 -3.46 -7.88
CA PHE A 108 -18.55 -3.98 -7.24
C PHE A 108 -18.71 -5.44 -6.80
N THR A 109 -19.83 -5.77 -6.15
CA THR A 109 -20.16 -7.14 -5.72
C THR A 109 -20.21 -8.10 -6.91
N LYS A 110 -20.93 -7.75 -7.98
CA LYS A 110 -21.05 -8.60 -9.17
C LYS A 110 -19.73 -8.77 -9.92
N LEU A 111 -18.90 -7.73 -9.98
CA LEU A 111 -17.55 -7.83 -10.56
C LEU A 111 -16.68 -8.80 -9.77
N LEU A 112 -16.66 -8.70 -8.43
CA LEU A 112 -15.90 -9.63 -7.60
C LEU A 112 -16.41 -11.08 -7.72
N GLU A 113 -17.72 -11.29 -7.70
CA GLU A 113 -18.32 -12.62 -7.91
C GLU A 113 -17.83 -13.24 -9.22
N LEU A 114 -17.87 -12.49 -10.31
CA LEU A 114 -17.42 -12.97 -11.63
C LEU A 114 -15.91 -13.22 -11.67
N ILE A 115 -15.10 -12.35 -11.07
CA ILE A 115 -13.65 -12.58 -10.97
C ILE A 115 -13.36 -13.91 -10.24
N LEU A 116 -14.08 -14.17 -9.16
CA LEU A 116 -13.91 -15.39 -8.34
C LEU A 116 -14.46 -16.66 -8.99
N SER A 117 -15.41 -16.57 -9.94
CA SER A 117 -16.16 -17.73 -10.42
C SER A 117 -16.11 -18.00 -11.93
N LEU A 118 -15.67 -17.04 -12.76
CA LEU A 118 -15.73 -17.16 -14.23
C LEU A 118 -14.79 -18.25 -14.78
N ASN A 119 -15.25 -19.48 -14.94
CA ASN A 119 -14.47 -20.55 -15.57
C ASN A 119 -14.22 -20.30 -17.07
N TYR A 120 -12.97 -20.39 -17.52
CA TYR A 120 -12.59 -20.26 -18.93
C TYR A 120 -11.87 -21.50 -19.48
N THR A 121 -11.73 -22.56 -18.67
CA THR A 121 -11.08 -23.81 -19.07
C THR A 121 -12.11 -24.80 -19.58
N THR A 122 -12.40 -24.76 -20.87
CA THR A 122 -12.67 -25.96 -21.68
C THR A 122 -12.96 -25.54 -23.12
N LYS A 123 -12.14 -26.03 -24.05
CA LYS A 123 -12.41 -26.19 -25.50
C LYS A 123 -13.74 -25.59 -26.00
N GLN A 124 -13.83 -24.28 -26.18
CA GLN A 124 -14.93 -23.65 -26.93
C GLN A 124 -14.41 -22.49 -27.79
N GLN A 125 -15.06 -22.36 -28.95
CA GLN A 125 -14.70 -21.60 -30.15
C GLN A 125 -14.41 -20.10 -29.93
N PRO A 126 -13.71 -19.44 -30.87
CA PRO A 126 -13.26 -18.06 -30.72
C PRO A 126 -14.40 -17.09 -31.01
N ASN A 127 -14.62 -16.09 -30.16
CA ASN A 127 -14.88 -14.71 -30.60
C ASN A 127 -15.08 -13.67 -29.47
N ILE A 128 -14.92 -14.04 -28.20
CA ILE A 128 -14.35 -13.21 -27.10
C ILE A 128 -13.96 -14.24 -26.05
N THR A 129 -12.66 -14.41 -25.77
CA THR A 129 -12.26 -15.45 -24.82
C THR A 129 -12.72 -15.07 -23.43
N SER A 130 -13.31 -15.98 -22.67
CA SER A 130 -13.72 -15.72 -21.27
C SER A 130 -12.57 -15.14 -20.42
N GLN A 131 -11.31 -15.40 -20.81
CA GLN A 131 -10.12 -14.74 -20.27
C GLN A 131 -10.05 -13.21 -20.54
N GLN A 132 -10.43 -12.73 -21.73
CA GLN A 132 -10.55 -11.29 -22.01
C GLN A 132 -11.64 -10.65 -21.15
N CYS A 133 -12.79 -11.32 -20.99
CA CYS A 133 -13.85 -10.86 -20.09
C CYS A 133 -13.35 -10.76 -18.64
N TYR A 134 -12.64 -11.79 -18.16
CA TYR A 134 -12.03 -11.81 -16.84
C TYR A 134 -11.10 -10.60 -16.61
N ASN A 135 -10.14 -10.38 -17.52
CA ASN A 135 -9.22 -9.24 -17.44
C ASN A 135 -9.98 -7.91 -17.47
N LYS A 136 -11.01 -7.79 -18.31
CA LYS A 136 -11.84 -6.58 -18.37
C LYS A 136 -12.61 -6.33 -17.09
N TYR A 137 -13.06 -7.36 -16.36
CA TYR A 137 -13.70 -7.14 -15.06
C TYR A 137 -12.74 -6.60 -14.00
N ILE A 138 -11.48 -7.05 -14.01
CA ILE A 138 -10.43 -6.49 -13.15
C ILE A 138 -10.20 -5.02 -13.51
N GLU A 139 -10.02 -4.72 -14.81
CA GLU A 139 -9.84 -3.36 -15.30
C GLU A 139 -11.04 -2.46 -14.94
N LEU A 140 -12.27 -2.96 -15.06
CA LEU A 140 -13.48 -2.23 -14.73
C LEU A 140 -13.56 -1.90 -13.25
N PHE A 141 -13.21 -2.83 -12.35
CA PHE A 141 -13.16 -2.54 -10.92
C PHE A 141 -12.21 -1.37 -10.65
N LEU A 142 -10.99 -1.43 -11.21
CA LEU A 142 -9.99 -0.36 -11.08
C LEU A 142 -10.45 0.95 -11.73
N MET A 143 -11.10 0.89 -12.89
CA MET A 143 -11.66 2.05 -13.58
C MET A 143 -12.74 2.73 -12.73
N ILE A 144 -13.63 1.97 -12.09
CA ILE A 144 -14.64 2.52 -11.18
C ILE A 144 -13.96 3.20 -10.00
N VAL A 145 -12.97 2.56 -9.35
CA VAL A 145 -12.24 3.18 -8.22
C VAL A 145 -11.51 4.46 -8.63
N ASN A 146 -10.90 4.48 -9.81
CA ASN A 146 -10.19 5.67 -10.30
C ASN A 146 -11.15 6.80 -10.73
N THR A 147 -12.33 6.45 -11.22
CA THR A 147 -13.33 7.42 -11.69
C THR A 147 -14.15 7.97 -10.52
N PHE A 148 -14.49 7.13 -9.55
CA PHE A 148 -15.30 7.46 -8.37
C PHE A 148 -14.56 7.13 -7.08
N PRO A 149 -13.40 7.76 -6.81
CA PRO A 149 -12.54 7.36 -5.70
C PRO A 149 -13.22 7.56 -4.35
N PRO A 150 -12.82 6.79 -3.32
CA PRO A 150 -13.36 6.91 -1.96
C PRO A 150 -13.30 8.33 -1.38
N CYS A 151 -12.30 9.12 -1.80
CA CYS A 151 -12.11 10.51 -1.39
C CYS A 151 -13.13 11.50 -1.95
N TRP A 152 -13.93 11.12 -2.95
CA TRP A 152 -15.00 11.97 -3.48
C TRP A 152 -16.12 12.08 -2.45
N GLN A 153 -16.50 13.32 -2.14
CA GLN A 153 -17.64 13.62 -1.29
C GLN A 153 -18.87 12.78 -1.67
N GLY A 154 -19.38 12.04 -0.69
CA GLY A 154 -20.52 11.14 -0.88
C GLY A 154 -20.17 9.74 -1.40
N MET A 155 -18.94 9.42 -1.80
CA MET A 155 -18.61 8.06 -2.24
C MET A 155 -18.37 7.07 -1.09
N ARG A 156 -17.87 7.55 0.05
CA ARG A 156 -17.54 6.72 1.21
C ARG A 156 -18.62 5.70 1.59
N HIS A 157 -19.87 6.13 1.72
CA HIS A 157 -20.96 5.24 2.14
C HIS A 157 -21.22 4.11 1.15
N HIS A 158 -21.02 4.33 -0.16
CA HIS A 158 -21.11 3.28 -1.17
C HIS A 158 -20.01 2.23 -1.01
N TYR A 159 -18.79 2.64 -0.68
CA TYR A 159 -17.69 1.70 -0.40
C TYR A 159 -17.94 0.91 0.89
N ILE A 160 -18.42 1.56 1.96
CA ILE A 160 -18.79 0.88 3.20
C ILE A 160 -19.93 -0.12 2.95
N ASP A 161 -20.97 0.29 2.22
CA ASP A 161 -22.09 -0.56 1.82
C ASP A 161 -21.60 -1.77 0.99
N PHE A 162 -20.67 -1.56 0.05
CA PHE A 162 -20.04 -2.66 -0.68
C PHE A 162 -19.29 -3.64 0.23
N LEU A 163 -18.43 -3.14 1.11
CA LEU A 163 -17.61 -3.96 2.01
C LEU A 163 -18.45 -4.75 3.02
N ASN A 164 -19.61 -4.19 3.41
CA ASN A 164 -20.57 -4.81 4.33
C ASN A 164 -21.61 -5.70 3.65
N ARG A 165 -21.67 -5.74 2.31
CA ARG A 165 -22.54 -6.63 1.55
C ARG A 165 -21.90 -7.99 1.34
N GLY A 166 -22.73 -9.04 1.33
CA GLY A 166 -22.26 -10.39 1.06
C GLY A 166 -21.98 -10.59 -0.42
N LEU A 167 -21.17 -11.60 -0.73
CA LEU A 167 -21.06 -12.17 -2.07
C LEU A 167 -22.09 -13.30 -2.22
N ASP A 168 -22.57 -13.53 -3.43
CA ASP A 168 -23.45 -14.67 -3.74
C ASP A 168 -22.73 -16.01 -3.46
N THR A 169 -23.12 -16.64 -2.36
CA THR A 169 -22.49 -17.87 -1.84
C THR A 169 -22.67 -19.06 -2.77
N ARG A 170 -23.73 -19.07 -3.59
CA ARG A 170 -23.99 -20.13 -4.59
C ARG A 170 -22.92 -20.15 -5.69
N LYS A 171 -22.27 -19.02 -5.94
CA LYS A 171 -21.15 -18.92 -6.87
C LYS A 171 -19.82 -19.31 -6.25
N LEU A 172 -19.75 -19.44 -4.92
CA LEU A 172 -18.51 -19.63 -4.17
C LEU A 172 -18.38 -21.02 -3.55
N SER A 173 -19.50 -21.69 -3.20
CA SER A 173 -19.51 -23.03 -2.61
C SER A 173 -20.64 -23.88 -3.20
N LEU A 174 -20.42 -25.19 -3.31
CA LEU A 174 -21.45 -26.18 -3.68
C LEU A 174 -22.39 -26.51 -2.51
N ASN A 175 -21.93 -26.33 -1.27
CA ASN A 175 -22.67 -26.65 -0.06
C ASN A 175 -22.94 -25.37 0.72
N GLU A 176 -24.21 -24.95 0.78
CA GLU A 176 -24.66 -23.83 1.63
C GLU A 176 -24.44 -24.13 3.13
N GLU A 177 -24.30 -25.41 3.51
CA GLU A 177 -24.10 -25.85 4.91
C GLU A 177 -22.64 -25.80 5.39
N THR A 178 -21.65 -25.84 4.49
CA THR A 178 -20.22 -25.76 4.82
C THR A 178 -19.63 -24.37 4.55
N LEU A 179 -20.49 -23.34 4.42
CA LEU A 179 -20.04 -21.98 4.22
C LEU A 179 -19.15 -21.54 5.41
N PRO A 180 -17.94 -21.05 5.14
CA PRO A 180 -17.10 -20.54 6.20
C PRO A 180 -17.65 -19.14 6.53
N SER A 181 -18.12 -19.02 7.77
CA SER A 181 -18.85 -17.91 8.40
C SER A 181 -20.27 -17.55 7.86
N ARG A 182 -21.20 -17.30 8.80
CA ARG A 182 -22.50 -16.64 8.55
C ARG A 182 -22.34 -15.13 8.27
N SER A 183 -21.13 -14.63 8.02
CA SER A 183 -20.87 -13.20 7.91
C SER A 183 -21.40 -12.65 6.61
N SER A 184 -21.99 -11.45 6.66
CA SER A 184 -22.45 -10.74 5.47
C SER A 184 -21.35 -9.89 4.83
N ARG A 185 -20.09 -9.92 5.28
CA ARG A 185 -19.04 -9.01 4.80
C ARG A 185 -18.13 -9.65 3.76
N VAL A 186 -17.79 -8.91 2.70
CA VAL A 186 -16.90 -9.38 1.63
C VAL A 186 -15.56 -9.86 2.18
N CYS A 187 -14.92 -9.07 3.06
CA CYS A 187 -13.60 -9.42 3.60
C CYS A 187 -13.62 -10.71 4.43
N ASP A 188 -14.70 -10.97 5.18
CA ASP A 188 -14.83 -12.22 5.92
C ASP A 188 -14.88 -13.40 4.94
N ILE A 189 -15.73 -13.31 3.91
CA ILE A 189 -15.88 -14.36 2.89
C ILE A 189 -14.56 -14.65 2.17
N LEU A 190 -13.76 -13.62 1.83
CA LEU A 190 -12.47 -13.83 1.18
C LEU A 190 -11.43 -14.48 2.10
N LEU A 191 -11.42 -14.12 3.39
CA LEU A 191 -10.54 -14.77 4.37
C LEU A 191 -10.97 -16.21 4.63
N ASP A 192 -12.28 -16.46 4.69
CA ASP A 192 -12.89 -17.78 4.77
C ASP A 192 -12.45 -18.68 3.60
N LEU A 193 -12.53 -18.18 2.36
CA LEU A 193 -12.01 -18.86 1.17
C LEU A 193 -10.50 -19.10 1.22
N LEU A 194 -9.72 -18.14 1.75
CA LEU A 194 -8.28 -18.29 1.89
C LEU A 194 -7.93 -19.39 2.89
N GLU A 195 -8.56 -19.39 4.05
CA GLU A 195 -8.36 -20.39 5.10
C GLU A 195 -8.63 -21.80 4.57
N ASP A 196 -9.67 -21.99 3.77
CA ASP A 196 -9.99 -23.28 3.15
C ASP A 196 -9.02 -23.67 2.04
N LEU A 197 -8.63 -22.74 1.16
CA LEU A 197 -7.63 -23.01 0.13
C LEU A 197 -6.28 -23.38 0.75
N LEU A 198 -5.87 -22.70 1.83
CA LEU A 198 -4.65 -23.04 2.56
C LEU A 198 -4.71 -24.46 3.15
N LYS A 199 -5.88 -25.00 3.52
CA LYS A 199 -6.02 -26.38 4.01
C LYS A 199 -5.89 -27.43 2.91
N ILE A 200 -6.36 -27.12 1.70
CA ILE A 200 -6.53 -28.10 0.61
C ILE A 200 -5.38 -28.05 -0.40
N CYS A 201 -4.75 -26.89 -0.62
CA CYS A 201 -3.67 -26.74 -1.60
C CYS A 201 -2.38 -27.46 -1.14
N SER A 202 -1.66 -28.04 -2.10
CA SER A 202 -0.34 -28.62 -1.86
C SER A 202 0.75 -27.54 -1.74
N PRO A 203 1.92 -27.83 -1.13
CA PRO A 203 3.03 -26.87 -1.07
C PRO A 203 3.50 -26.39 -2.45
N SER A 204 3.42 -27.23 -3.49
CA SER A 204 3.74 -26.84 -4.87
C SER A 204 2.75 -25.83 -5.44
N ASP A 205 1.46 -25.96 -5.13
CA ASP A 205 0.43 -25.02 -5.60
C ASP A 205 0.61 -23.63 -4.97
N LEU A 206 0.96 -23.62 -3.68
CA LEU A 206 1.16 -22.41 -2.87
C LEU A 206 2.43 -21.65 -3.25
N SER A 207 3.50 -22.38 -3.55
CA SER A 207 4.81 -21.81 -3.90
C SER A 207 4.89 -21.32 -5.34
N SER A 208 4.01 -21.79 -6.24
CA SER A 208 3.99 -21.29 -7.62
C SER A 208 3.65 -19.79 -7.65
N PRO A 209 4.54 -18.93 -8.20
CA PRO A 209 4.25 -17.50 -8.32
C PRO A 209 3.15 -17.26 -9.37
N GLU A 210 3.08 -18.13 -10.38
CA GLU A 210 2.22 -18.01 -11.57
C GLU A 210 1.97 -19.43 -12.13
N SER A 211 0.72 -19.81 -12.39
CA SER A 211 0.47 -20.77 -13.48
C SER A 211 0.17 -19.93 -14.71
N ASP A 212 1.13 -19.88 -15.63
CA ASP A 212 0.99 -19.48 -17.03
C ASP A 212 0.11 -18.25 -17.33
N ALA A 213 0.78 -17.09 -17.42
CA ALA A 213 0.45 -15.99 -18.32
C ALA A 213 -1.00 -15.46 -18.30
N ILE A 214 -1.27 -14.50 -17.40
CA ILE A 214 -2.14 -13.38 -17.75
C ILE A 214 -1.23 -12.30 -18.37
N ASN A 215 -0.80 -12.54 -19.61
CA ASN A 215 -0.28 -11.44 -20.44
C ASN A 215 -1.45 -10.49 -20.71
N MET A 216 -1.41 -9.29 -20.14
CA MET A 216 -2.34 -8.20 -20.48
C MET A 216 -2.20 -7.86 -21.97
N PRO A 217 -3.21 -8.12 -22.82
CA PRO A 217 -3.14 -7.69 -24.20
C PRO A 217 -3.44 -6.20 -24.29
N SER A 218 -2.68 -5.49 -25.13
CA SER A 218 -3.00 -4.13 -25.56
C SER A 218 -4.29 -4.11 -26.37
N THR A 219 -5.23 -3.27 -25.93
CA THR A 219 -6.34 -2.66 -26.68
C THR A 219 -7.36 -3.59 -27.38
N PHE A 220 -8.62 -3.46 -26.95
CA PHE A 220 -9.83 -4.22 -27.35
C PHE A 220 -10.33 -4.00 -28.80
N MET A 221 -9.72 -3.12 -29.61
CA MET A 221 -10.41 -2.58 -30.80
C MET A 221 -10.08 -3.24 -32.15
N ASP A 222 -9.12 -4.18 -32.23
CA ASP A 222 -8.66 -4.75 -33.52
C ASP A 222 -8.77 -6.28 -33.61
N ALA A 223 -9.96 -6.84 -33.37
CA ALA A 223 -10.23 -8.25 -33.67
C ALA A 223 -11.51 -8.40 -34.49
N ASN A 224 -11.45 -7.95 -35.75
CA ASN A 224 -12.40 -8.38 -36.78
C ASN A 224 -11.71 -9.40 -37.67
N GLY A 225 -12.15 -10.65 -37.61
CA GLY A 225 -11.87 -11.66 -38.63
C GLY A 225 -11.55 -13.03 -38.06
N ALA A 226 -12.53 -13.93 -38.09
CA ALA A 226 -12.40 -15.23 -38.74
C ALA A 226 -13.72 -16.03 -38.62
N ASP A 227 -14.08 -16.66 -39.74
CA ASP A 227 -15.23 -17.53 -39.93
C ASP A 227 -15.27 -18.71 -38.96
N ALA A 228 -16.45 -19.05 -38.46
CA ALA A 228 -16.69 -20.26 -37.69
C ALA A 228 -17.87 -21.05 -38.28
N ASN A 229 -17.56 -22.19 -38.90
CA ASN A 229 -18.53 -23.25 -39.17
C ASN A 229 -18.96 -23.88 -37.84
N PHE A 230 -20.27 -23.83 -37.57
CA PHE A 230 -20.93 -24.39 -36.38
C PHE A 230 -21.24 -25.88 -36.56
N LEU A 231 -21.00 -26.68 -35.51
CA LEU A 231 -21.70 -27.95 -35.30
C LEU A 231 -22.83 -27.71 -34.29
N SER A 232 -24.01 -28.19 -34.69
CA SER A 232 -25.32 -27.99 -34.09
C SER A 232 -25.53 -28.87 -32.85
N GLU A 233 -25.56 -28.26 -31.67
CA GLU A 233 -26.40 -28.72 -30.54
C GLU A 233 -27.37 -27.59 -30.20
N CYS A 234 -28.67 -27.86 -30.39
CA CYS A 234 -29.73 -26.88 -30.32
C CYS A 234 -30.12 -26.63 -28.85
N TRP A 235 -29.33 -25.83 -28.13
CA TRP A 235 -29.69 -25.34 -26.81
C TRP A 235 -30.71 -24.20 -26.93
N ASN A 236 -31.79 -24.24 -26.15
CA ASN A 236 -32.59 -23.02 -25.98
C ASN A 236 -31.84 -22.04 -25.05
N GLN A 237 -32.11 -20.74 -25.19
CA GLN A 237 -31.40 -19.68 -24.45
C GLN A 237 -31.37 -19.93 -22.93
N SER A 238 -32.46 -20.42 -22.36
CA SER A 238 -32.56 -20.73 -20.93
C SER A 238 -31.67 -21.90 -20.49
N GLN A 239 -31.55 -22.95 -21.31
CA GLN A 239 -30.71 -24.10 -21.00
C GLN A 239 -29.22 -23.77 -21.17
N TYR A 240 -28.88 -22.94 -22.16
CA TYR A 240 -27.53 -22.39 -22.30
C TYR A 240 -27.15 -21.54 -21.08
N GLU A 241 -28.01 -20.60 -20.67
CA GLU A 241 -27.76 -19.77 -19.50
C GLU A 241 -27.63 -20.58 -18.20
N GLU A 242 -28.41 -21.64 -18.04
CA GLU A 242 -28.32 -22.55 -16.89
C GLU A 242 -27.02 -23.36 -16.91
N HIS A 243 -26.62 -23.86 -18.08
CA HIS A 243 -25.34 -24.54 -18.26
C HIS A 243 -24.15 -23.63 -17.93
N GLU A 244 -24.15 -22.40 -18.42
CA GLU A 244 -23.11 -21.41 -18.12
C GLU A 244 -23.08 -21.07 -16.62
N ARG A 245 -24.25 -20.91 -15.96
CA ARG A 245 -24.31 -20.70 -14.50
C ARG A 245 -23.64 -21.82 -13.71
N GLN A 246 -23.81 -23.07 -14.13
CA GLN A 246 -23.19 -24.23 -13.49
C GLN A 246 -21.67 -24.27 -13.70
N LEU A 247 -21.20 -23.84 -14.88
CA LEU A 247 -19.76 -23.72 -15.18
C LEU A 247 -19.08 -22.58 -14.44
N HIS A 248 -19.77 -21.46 -14.20
CA HIS A 248 -19.20 -20.26 -13.58
C HIS A 248 -19.34 -20.21 -12.06
N THR A 249 -18.85 -21.27 -11.40
CA THR A 249 -18.72 -21.36 -9.95
C THR A 249 -17.25 -21.43 -9.55
N ASN A 250 -16.91 -20.91 -8.36
CA ASN A 250 -15.56 -21.02 -7.81
C ASN A 250 -15.13 -22.49 -7.70
N VAL A 251 -16.08 -23.39 -7.39
CA VAL A 251 -15.82 -24.83 -7.25
C VAL A 251 -15.59 -25.54 -8.59
N ALA A 252 -15.97 -24.94 -9.72
CA ALA A 252 -15.63 -25.47 -11.04
C ALA A 252 -14.18 -25.16 -11.46
N LEU A 253 -13.50 -24.23 -10.78
CA LEU A 253 -12.12 -23.84 -11.07
C LEU A 253 -11.11 -24.81 -10.44
N THR A 254 -9.90 -24.88 -11.01
CA THR A 254 -8.78 -25.59 -10.38
C THR A 254 -8.33 -24.88 -9.09
N LEU A 255 -7.70 -25.60 -8.17
CA LEU A 255 -7.24 -25.01 -6.90
C LEU A 255 -6.28 -23.82 -7.12
N VAL A 256 -5.38 -23.94 -8.08
CA VAL A 256 -4.43 -22.87 -8.45
C VAL A 256 -5.16 -21.64 -8.98
N GLN A 257 -6.17 -21.81 -9.84
CA GLN A 257 -7.00 -20.71 -10.34
C GLN A 257 -7.81 -20.04 -9.23
N ARG A 258 -8.39 -20.82 -8.31
CA ARG A 258 -9.11 -20.25 -7.16
C ARG A 258 -8.21 -19.39 -6.31
N LEU A 259 -7.00 -19.87 -6.02
CA LEU A 259 -6.00 -19.16 -5.25
C LEU A 259 -5.57 -17.87 -5.94
N GLU A 260 -5.27 -17.93 -7.24
CA GLU A 260 -4.90 -16.76 -8.06
C GLU A 260 -6.00 -15.69 -8.04
N ARG A 261 -7.24 -16.07 -8.34
CA ARG A 261 -8.39 -15.13 -8.37
C ARG A 261 -8.73 -14.55 -7.00
N LEU A 262 -8.55 -15.32 -5.93
CA LEU A 262 -8.73 -14.83 -4.58
C LEU A 262 -7.74 -13.70 -4.26
N PHE A 263 -6.47 -13.88 -4.63
CA PHE A 263 -5.46 -12.84 -4.44
C PHE A 263 -5.67 -11.62 -5.35
N VAL A 264 -6.24 -11.81 -6.56
CA VAL A 264 -6.72 -10.68 -7.39
C VAL A 264 -7.83 -9.92 -6.69
N ALA A 265 -8.85 -10.61 -6.15
CA ALA A 265 -9.96 -9.98 -5.44
C ALA A 265 -9.49 -9.21 -4.19
N LEU A 266 -8.61 -9.81 -3.38
CA LEU A 266 -7.97 -9.15 -2.24
C LEU A 266 -7.19 -7.91 -2.69
N ARG A 267 -6.39 -7.99 -3.74
CA ARG A 267 -5.64 -6.84 -4.27
C ARG A 267 -6.55 -5.70 -4.75
N LEU A 268 -7.70 -6.01 -5.35
CA LEU A 268 -8.67 -5.00 -5.80
C LEU A 268 -9.30 -4.24 -4.63
N ILE A 269 -9.70 -4.95 -3.56
CA ILE A 269 -10.20 -4.32 -2.34
C ILE A 269 -9.11 -3.48 -1.69
N LEU A 270 -7.90 -4.03 -1.58
CA LEU A 270 -6.74 -3.35 -1.02
C LEU A 270 -6.44 -2.04 -1.73
N ASN A 271 -6.53 -1.99 -3.07
CA ASN A 271 -6.36 -0.76 -3.84
C ASN A 271 -7.36 0.34 -3.42
N ALA A 272 -8.62 -0.01 -3.14
CA ALA A 272 -9.60 0.96 -2.64
C ALA A 272 -9.28 1.42 -1.21
N LEU A 273 -8.84 0.51 -0.34
CA LEU A 273 -8.47 0.83 1.05
C LEU A 273 -7.22 1.71 1.14
N GLU A 274 -6.20 1.41 0.33
CA GLU A 274 -4.98 2.21 0.20
C GLU A 274 -5.27 3.61 -0.31
N TYR A 275 -6.08 3.72 -1.36
CA TYR A 275 -6.50 5.02 -1.90
C TYR A 275 -7.18 5.85 -0.82
N ASP A 276 -8.15 5.27 -0.13
CA ASP A 276 -8.91 5.93 0.91
C ASP A 276 -8.00 6.38 2.07
N LEU A 277 -7.22 5.48 2.66
CA LEU A 277 -6.35 5.84 3.80
C LEU A 277 -5.34 6.90 3.40
N ALA A 278 -4.72 6.81 2.22
CA ALA A 278 -3.71 7.74 1.80
C ALA A 278 -4.27 9.16 1.61
N THR A 279 -5.40 9.28 0.92
CA THR A 279 -6.07 10.57 0.74
C THR A 279 -6.67 11.11 2.04
N TRP A 280 -7.13 10.23 2.93
CA TRP A 280 -7.62 10.59 4.26
C TRP A 280 -6.49 11.18 5.12
N LEU A 281 -5.33 10.52 5.22
CA LEU A 281 -4.18 10.97 6.00
C LEU A 281 -3.67 12.34 5.56
N LEU A 282 -3.65 12.58 4.25
CA LEU A 282 -3.19 13.86 3.71
C LEU A 282 -4.18 15.00 3.97
N ARG A 283 -5.48 14.68 3.96
CA ARG A 283 -6.55 15.64 4.23
C ARG A 283 -6.65 16.01 5.70
N TYR A 284 -6.58 15.00 6.57
CA TYR A 284 -6.74 15.15 8.03
C TYR A 284 -5.38 15.15 8.72
N ASN A 285 -4.39 15.84 8.13
CA ASN A 285 -3.03 15.94 8.68
C ASN A 285 -2.91 16.83 9.93
N LYS A 286 -4.03 17.30 10.46
CA LYS A 286 -4.19 18.03 11.74
C LYS A 286 -5.34 17.40 12.51
N ASN A 287 -5.19 17.23 13.82
CA ASN A 287 -6.21 16.63 14.69
C ASN A 287 -6.56 15.18 14.28
N THR A 288 -5.57 14.44 13.77
CA THR A 288 -5.76 13.08 13.22
C THR A 288 -6.51 12.15 14.17
N LYS A 289 -6.24 12.25 15.47
CA LYS A 289 -6.76 11.34 16.50
C LYS A 289 -8.28 11.43 16.66
N ASP A 290 -8.84 12.63 16.54
CA ASP A 290 -10.26 12.86 16.74
C ASP A 290 -11.08 12.39 15.54
N TRP A 291 -10.53 12.54 14.33
CA TRP A 291 -11.25 12.23 13.09
C TRP A 291 -11.16 10.76 12.69
N ILE A 292 -10.08 10.07 13.03
CA ILE A 292 -9.85 8.69 12.57
C ILE A 292 -10.87 7.69 13.11
N SER A 293 -11.41 7.92 14.31
CA SER A 293 -12.44 7.09 14.93
C SER A 293 -13.86 7.63 14.69
N SER A 294 -14.01 8.70 13.90
CA SER A 294 -15.31 9.27 13.56
C SER A 294 -16.02 8.45 12.49
N GLU A 295 -17.30 8.74 12.24
CA GLU A 295 -18.06 8.17 11.09
C GLU A 295 -17.34 8.42 9.74
N ASN A 296 -16.58 9.51 9.67
CA ASN A 296 -15.78 9.92 8.52
C ASN A 296 -14.31 9.45 8.58
N GLY A 297 -13.98 8.48 9.45
CA GLY A 297 -12.65 7.85 9.50
C GLY A 297 -12.27 7.16 8.18
N PRO A 298 -11.13 6.49 8.06
CA PRO A 298 -10.79 5.74 6.84
C PRO A 298 -11.57 4.42 6.75
N LEU A 299 -11.66 3.84 5.55
CA LEU A 299 -12.36 2.57 5.28
C LEU A 299 -11.73 1.39 6.04
N ILE A 300 -10.39 1.35 6.16
CA ILE A 300 -9.70 0.28 6.91
C ILE A 300 -10.11 0.25 8.39
N VAL A 301 -10.38 1.41 8.99
CA VAL A 301 -10.89 1.50 10.38
C VAL A 301 -12.28 0.88 10.48
N ALA A 302 -13.15 1.08 9.49
CA ALA A 302 -14.47 0.47 9.45
C ALA A 302 -14.40 -1.06 9.19
N VAL A 303 -13.56 -1.51 8.25
CA VAL A 303 -13.38 -2.93 7.93
C VAL A 303 -12.83 -3.71 9.11
N CYS A 304 -11.82 -3.16 9.78
CA CYS A 304 -11.18 -3.80 10.93
C CYS A 304 -11.86 -3.46 12.25
N GLU A 305 -12.93 -2.66 12.25
CA GLU A 305 -13.68 -2.22 13.44
C GLU A 305 -12.80 -1.59 14.52
N LEU A 306 -11.78 -0.84 14.12
CA LEU A 306 -10.87 -0.22 15.06
C LEU A 306 -11.58 0.87 15.84
N THR A 307 -11.43 0.84 17.15
CA THR A 307 -11.92 1.91 18.03
C THR A 307 -10.75 2.55 18.75
N GLN A 308 -10.97 3.72 19.36
CA GLN A 308 -9.96 4.38 20.18
C GLN A 308 -9.38 3.44 21.25
N PHE A 309 -10.15 2.47 21.76
CA PHE A 309 -9.75 1.57 22.84
C PHE A 309 -9.26 0.21 22.35
N THR A 310 -9.81 -0.28 21.23
CA THR A 310 -9.59 -1.64 20.75
C THR A 310 -8.90 -1.61 19.39
N ARG A 311 -7.63 -2.07 19.35
CA ARG A 311 -6.87 -2.27 18.10
C ARG A 311 -6.92 -3.72 17.63
N THR A 312 -6.76 -4.66 18.55
CA THR A 312 -6.76 -6.09 18.27
C THR A 312 -8.20 -6.63 18.21
N THR A 313 -8.87 -6.37 17.09
CA THR A 313 -10.24 -6.83 16.82
C THR A 313 -10.26 -8.26 16.28
N ARG A 314 -11.47 -8.83 16.11
CA ARG A 314 -11.63 -10.14 15.46
C ARG A 314 -11.04 -10.13 14.05
N MET A 315 -11.36 -9.10 13.25
CA MET A 315 -10.85 -8.97 11.89
C MET A 315 -9.33 -8.83 11.86
N ALA A 316 -8.75 -8.01 12.74
CA ALA A 316 -7.29 -7.87 12.85
C ALA A 316 -6.61 -9.22 13.16
N ARG A 317 -7.13 -9.98 14.13
CA ARG A 317 -6.62 -11.33 14.44
C ARG A 317 -6.73 -12.27 13.24
N ARG A 318 -7.86 -12.27 12.52
CA ARG A 318 -8.02 -13.10 11.32
C ARG A 318 -6.98 -12.77 10.25
N ILE A 319 -6.73 -11.48 9.99
CA ILE A 319 -5.70 -11.06 9.02
C ILE A 319 -4.31 -11.55 9.47
N PHE A 320 -3.97 -11.40 10.76
CA PHE A 320 -2.70 -11.88 11.33
C PHE A 320 -2.55 -13.41 11.21
N THR A 321 -3.59 -14.16 11.57
CA THR A 321 -3.60 -15.62 11.45
C THR A 321 -3.49 -16.06 10.00
N ALA A 322 -4.26 -15.47 9.09
CA ALA A 322 -4.21 -15.80 7.66
C ALA A 322 -2.82 -15.56 7.05
N PHE A 323 -2.16 -14.44 7.39
CA PHE A 323 -0.78 -14.18 6.98
C PHE A 323 0.19 -15.21 7.56
N SER A 324 0.07 -15.48 8.87
CA SER A 324 0.98 -16.37 9.60
C SER A 324 0.89 -17.82 9.13
N ASP A 325 -0.32 -18.30 8.87
CA ASP A 325 -0.59 -19.64 8.32
C ASP A 325 -0.14 -19.75 6.87
N ALA A 326 -0.37 -18.71 6.06
CA ALA A 326 0.09 -18.66 4.68
C ALA A 326 1.63 -18.74 4.60
N ALA A 327 2.32 -17.98 5.46
CA ALA A 327 3.78 -18.03 5.56
C ALA A 327 4.26 -19.42 6.03
N ALA A 328 3.60 -20.00 7.04
CA ALA A 328 3.93 -21.32 7.55
C ALA A 328 3.83 -22.41 6.48
N LYS A 329 2.84 -22.31 5.59
CA LYS A 329 2.56 -23.24 4.49
C LYS A 329 3.35 -22.96 3.21
N GLY A 330 4.21 -21.93 3.19
CA GLY A 330 5.07 -21.64 2.04
C GLY A 330 4.36 -20.97 0.87
N LEU A 331 3.37 -20.11 1.14
CA LEU A 331 2.76 -19.28 0.12
C LEU A 331 3.81 -18.37 -0.54
N CYS A 332 3.75 -18.22 -1.86
CA CYS A 332 4.72 -17.43 -2.60
C CYS A 332 4.75 -15.95 -2.17
N LYS A 333 5.94 -15.33 -2.31
CA LYS A 333 6.26 -13.97 -1.85
C LYS A 333 5.26 -12.92 -2.34
N SER A 334 4.88 -12.97 -3.62
CA SER A 334 3.97 -11.99 -4.23
C SER A 334 2.57 -11.99 -3.59
N ARG A 335 2.07 -13.17 -3.19
CA ARG A 335 0.78 -13.32 -2.50
C ARG A 335 0.89 -12.94 -1.03
N LEU A 336 1.98 -13.32 -0.34
CA LEU A 336 2.24 -12.86 1.02
C LEU A 336 2.30 -11.33 1.12
N GLN A 337 2.87 -10.65 0.13
CA GLN A 337 2.88 -9.19 0.05
C GLN A 337 1.48 -8.58 0.00
N VAL A 338 0.48 -9.25 -0.59
CA VAL A 338 -0.90 -8.74 -0.57
C VAL A 338 -1.45 -8.75 0.86
N LEU A 339 -1.26 -9.83 1.60
CA LEU A 339 -1.70 -9.93 3.01
C LEU A 339 -0.92 -8.97 3.92
N GLU A 340 0.39 -8.86 3.71
CA GLU A 340 1.24 -7.92 4.45
C GLU A 340 0.76 -6.48 4.29
N ARG A 341 0.28 -6.08 3.11
CA ARG A 341 -0.23 -4.72 2.89
C ARG A 341 -1.51 -4.44 3.68
N TYR A 342 -2.37 -5.43 3.91
CA TYR A 342 -3.49 -5.27 4.85
C TYR A 342 -3.00 -5.02 6.28
N ILE A 343 -1.96 -5.75 6.70
CA ILE A 343 -1.29 -5.54 7.99
C ILE A 343 -0.68 -4.13 8.04
N SER A 344 0.02 -3.71 7.00
CA SER A 344 0.59 -2.36 6.87
C SER A 344 -0.46 -1.26 7.05
N LEU A 345 -1.60 -1.35 6.34
CA LEU A 345 -2.70 -0.40 6.48
C LEU A 345 -3.26 -0.37 7.90
N LEU A 346 -3.47 -1.54 8.50
CA LEU A 346 -3.93 -1.69 9.87
C LEU A 346 -2.95 -1.03 10.86
N MET A 347 -1.65 -1.28 10.72
CA MET A 347 -0.61 -0.76 11.61
C MET A 347 -0.47 0.76 11.48
N VAL A 348 -0.52 1.31 10.26
CA VAL A 348 -0.46 2.77 10.06
C VAL A 348 -1.72 3.45 10.53
N ALA A 349 -2.90 2.85 10.32
CA ALA A 349 -4.15 3.36 10.89
C ALA A 349 -4.07 3.36 12.42
N SER A 350 -3.73 2.24 13.05
CA SER A 350 -3.56 2.14 14.51
C SER A 350 -2.58 3.19 15.05
N ASN A 351 -1.40 3.34 14.43
CA ASN A 351 -0.42 4.31 14.91
C ASN A 351 -0.93 5.75 14.79
N THR A 352 -1.65 6.06 13.70
CA THR A 352 -2.29 7.37 13.53
C THR A 352 -3.33 7.64 14.62
N MET A 353 -4.06 6.61 15.07
CA MET A 353 -5.02 6.74 16.17
C MET A 353 -4.35 6.92 17.56
N ASP A 354 -3.05 6.64 17.67
CA ASP A 354 -2.28 6.85 18.90
C ASP A 354 -1.49 8.18 18.89
N MET A 355 -1.37 8.85 17.75
CA MET A 355 -0.67 10.12 17.64
C MET A 355 -1.30 11.18 18.54
N GLU A 356 -0.48 11.91 19.27
CA GLU A 356 -0.93 13.01 20.13
C GLU A 356 -0.89 14.32 19.35
N ASP A 357 -2.07 14.91 19.18
CA ASP A 357 -2.24 16.30 18.77
C ASP A 357 -2.06 17.19 20.01
N THR A 358 -0.95 17.94 20.10
CA THR A 358 -0.74 18.92 21.17
C THR A 358 -1.06 20.33 20.68
N VAL A 359 -1.21 21.29 21.61
CA VAL A 359 -1.40 22.73 21.27
C VAL A 359 -0.30 23.25 20.34
N ASN A 360 0.91 22.69 20.42
CA ASN A 360 2.09 23.10 19.66
C ASN A 360 2.39 22.17 18.48
N GLY A 361 1.39 21.41 18.01
CA GLY A 361 1.53 20.49 16.88
C GLY A 361 1.55 19.01 17.26
N ILE A 362 1.65 18.16 16.24
CA ILE A 362 1.64 16.70 16.32
C ILE A 362 3.00 16.19 16.78
N LYS A 363 3.00 15.22 17.70
CA LYS A 363 4.22 14.48 18.05
C LYS A 363 4.52 13.40 17.00
N TYR A 364 5.59 13.59 16.22
CA TYR A 364 6.03 12.63 15.20
C TYR A 364 7.57 12.70 15.03
N PRO A 365 8.26 11.61 14.65
CA PRO A 365 7.80 10.23 14.57
C PRO A 365 7.63 9.60 15.96
N VAL A 366 6.49 8.94 16.18
CA VAL A 366 6.15 8.23 17.43
C VAL A 366 5.47 6.90 17.12
N LEU A 367 5.64 5.94 18.01
CA LEU A 367 4.92 4.67 18.00
C LEU A 367 4.11 4.58 19.28
N GLY A 368 2.79 4.55 19.15
CA GLY A 368 1.88 4.52 20.29
C GLY A 368 1.85 3.17 21.00
N ASP A 369 1.52 3.18 22.30
CA ASP A 369 1.52 1.97 23.13
C ASP A 369 0.51 0.93 22.64
N LYS A 370 -0.67 1.35 22.18
CA LYS A 370 -1.69 0.42 21.65
C LYS A 370 -1.25 -0.21 20.34
N THR A 371 -0.53 0.54 19.51
CA THR A 371 0.07 0.01 18.29
C THR A 371 1.24 -0.94 18.61
N ARG A 372 2.07 -0.66 19.63
CA ARG A 372 3.07 -1.65 20.10
C ARG A 372 2.42 -2.95 20.56
N LEU A 373 1.34 -2.87 21.33
CA LEU A 373 0.56 -4.04 21.74
C LEU A 373 0.00 -4.80 20.52
N LEU A 374 -0.52 -4.10 19.52
CA LEU A 374 -1.00 -4.72 18.29
C LEU A 374 0.11 -5.44 17.51
N ILE A 375 1.31 -4.84 17.42
CA ILE A 375 2.47 -5.48 16.78
C ILE A 375 2.92 -6.71 17.58
N LYS A 376 2.90 -6.63 18.91
CA LYS A 376 3.20 -7.77 19.78
C LYS A 376 2.19 -8.91 19.61
N ASP A 377 0.89 -8.60 19.54
CA ASP A 377 -0.16 -9.59 19.28
C ASP A 377 0.06 -10.26 17.91
N PHE A 378 0.41 -9.49 16.88
CA PHE A 378 0.77 -10.02 15.57
C PHE A 378 1.99 -10.95 15.66
N PHE A 379 3.05 -10.54 16.37
CA PHE A 379 4.24 -11.35 16.57
C PHE A 379 3.96 -12.67 17.26
N GLU A 380 3.15 -12.67 18.34
CA GLU A 380 2.81 -13.90 19.05
C GLU A 380 1.98 -14.86 18.18
N ILE A 381 1.00 -14.35 17.42
CA ILE A 381 0.25 -15.17 16.44
C ILE A 381 1.22 -15.77 15.40
N PHE A 382 2.11 -14.95 14.84
CA PHE A 382 3.08 -15.41 13.86
C PHE A 382 4.00 -16.51 14.43
N LYS A 383 4.47 -16.31 15.66
CA LYS A 383 5.34 -17.23 16.38
C LYS A 383 4.65 -18.54 16.71
N GLU A 384 3.36 -18.51 17.03
CA GLU A 384 2.57 -19.72 17.26
C GLU A 384 2.46 -20.58 15.99
N CYS A 385 2.27 -19.96 14.82
CA CYS A 385 2.20 -20.66 13.54
C CYS A 385 3.57 -21.11 13.00
N ASN A 386 4.66 -20.40 13.36
CA ASN A 386 6.01 -20.59 12.79
C ASN A 386 7.05 -20.96 13.87
N ARG A 387 6.72 -21.91 14.75
CA ARG A 387 7.61 -22.32 15.85
C ARG A 387 8.91 -22.95 15.33
N GLY A 388 10.04 -22.43 15.80
CA GLY A 388 11.36 -23.05 15.63
C GLY A 388 12.06 -22.83 14.29
N ASP A 389 11.53 -22.00 13.39
CA ASP A 389 12.11 -21.75 12.07
C ASP A 389 12.59 -20.29 11.94
N VAL A 390 13.82 -20.01 12.39
CA VAL A 390 14.42 -18.66 12.35
C VAL A 390 14.54 -18.12 10.93
N ALA A 391 14.72 -18.99 9.92
CA ALA A 391 14.78 -18.57 8.53
C ALA A 391 13.45 -17.95 8.08
N LYS A 392 12.31 -18.55 8.46
CA LYS A 392 10.98 -17.96 8.22
C LYS A 392 10.78 -16.61 8.89
N TYR A 393 11.34 -16.38 10.09
CA TYR A 393 11.28 -15.05 10.71
C TYR A 393 12.05 -14.04 9.88
N ILE A 394 13.26 -14.38 9.44
CA ILE A 394 14.09 -13.49 8.62
C ILE A 394 13.39 -13.17 7.30
N GLU A 395 12.91 -14.18 6.58
CA GLU A 395 12.16 -14.01 5.33
C GLU A 395 10.93 -13.13 5.54
N THR A 396 10.16 -13.37 6.60
CA THR A 396 8.97 -12.58 6.93
C THR A 396 9.32 -11.14 7.26
N ILE A 397 10.37 -10.90 8.05
CA ILE A 397 10.84 -9.56 8.42
C ILE A 397 11.17 -8.73 7.18
N GLU A 398 11.76 -9.35 6.15
CA GLU A 398 12.04 -8.67 4.88
C GLU A 398 10.76 -8.32 4.08
N LEU A 399 9.64 -9.02 4.32
CA LEU A 399 8.34 -8.69 3.72
C LEU A 399 7.66 -7.52 4.40
N LEU A 400 7.84 -7.36 5.71
CA LEU A 400 7.22 -6.28 6.48
C LEU A 400 7.71 -4.93 5.95
N ARG A 401 6.81 -4.13 5.38
CA ARG A 401 7.16 -2.88 4.67
C ARG A 401 7.33 -1.71 5.61
N ILE A 402 6.50 -1.64 6.64
CA ILE A 402 6.47 -0.52 7.57
C ILE A 402 7.69 -0.58 8.53
N PRO A 403 8.57 0.44 8.52
CA PRO A 403 9.82 0.39 9.28
C PRO A 403 9.66 0.14 10.78
N PHE A 404 8.71 0.82 11.44
CA PHE A 404 8.47 0.62 12.88
C PHE A 404 7.92 -0.77 13.20
N VAL A 405 7.18 -1.39 12.29
CA VAL A 405 6.68 -2.77 12.47
C VAL A 405 7.84 -3.74 12.35
N ARG A 406 8.68 -3.60 11.31
CA ARG A 406 9.87 -4.43 11.12
C ARG A 406 10.81 -4.34 12.32
N TYR A 407 11.06 -3.13 12.79
CA TYR A 407 11.88 -2.84 13.96
C TYR A 407 11.36 -3.55 15.22
N GLU A 408 10.08 -3.37 15.57
CA GLU A 408 9.49 -4.02 16.75
C GLU A 408 9.47 -5.55 16.61
N PHE A 409 9.23 -6.07 15.40
CA PHE A 409 9.27 -7.51 15.14
C PHE A 409 10.66 -8.09 15.42
N ILE A 410 11.72 -7.42 14.94
CA ILE A 410 13.11 -7.83 15.20
C ILE A 410 13.44 -7.70 16.70
N ASP A 411 13.00 -6.64 17.38
CA ASP A 411 13.24 -6.46 18.81
C ASP A 411 12.60 -7.59 19.64
N ASN A 412 11.39 -8.01 19.27
CA ASN A 412 10.72 -9.17 19.88
C ASN A 412 11.46 -10.50 19.62
N VAL A 413 12.01 -10.70 18.41
CA VAL A 413 12.85 -11.89 18.10
C VAL A 413 14.15 -11.89 18.91
N LEU A 414 14.88 -10.78 18.91
CA LEU A 414 16.24 -10.73 19.44
C LEU A 414 16.29 -10.51 20.95
N PHE A 415 15.51 -9.56 21.48
CA PHE A 415 15.75 -9.03 22.81
C PHE A 415 14.64 -9.36 23.80
N ALA A 416 13.37 -9.53 23.41
CA ALA A 416 12.26 -9.92 24.30
C ALA A 416 12.26 -9.20 25.68
N THR A 417 12.81 -7.98 25.73
CA THR A 417 13.09 -7.23 26.96
C THR A 417 12.13 -6.07 27.13
N SER A 418 11.99 -5.57 28.36
CA SER A 418 11.18 -4.38 28.69
C SER A 418 11.71 -3.08 28.09
N GLU A 419 12.97 -3.03 27.66
CA GLU A 419 13.58 -1.82 27.08
C GLU A 419 13.71 -1.92 25.55
N PRO A 420 13.29 -0.87 24.81
CA PRO A 420 13.33 -0.86 23.35
C PRO A 420 14.76 -0.89 22.79
N LEU A 421 14.92 -1.47 21.61
CA LEU A 421 16.17 -1.50 20.85
C LEU A 421 16.63 -0.12 20.30
N THR A 422 17.28 0.70 21.11
CA THR A 422 17.84 1.98 20.64
C THR A 422 19.21 1.83 19.97
N PRO A 423 19.67 2.80 19.15
CA PRO A 423 21.04 2.85 18.66
C PRO A 423 22.09 2.73 19.78
N GLN A 424 21.79 3.33 20.95
CA GLN A 424 22.60 3.18 22.15
C GLN A 424 22.72 1.71 22.60
N LYS A 425 21.59 0.99 22.70
CA LYS A 425 21.57 -0.42 23.10
C LYS A 425 22.33 -1.30 22.10
N ILE A 426 22.17 -1.04 20.81
CA ILE A 426 22.91 -1.73 19.74
C ILE A 426 24.41 -1.48 19.90
N ALA A 427 24.84 -0.23 20.03
CA ALA A 427 26.25 0.13 20.21
C ALA A 427 26.86 -0.54 21.46
N LEU A 428 26.12 -0.55 22.57
CA LEU A 428 26.54 -1.21 23.80
C LEU A 428 26.67 -2.73 23.63
N ASN A 429 25.68 -3.38 22.99
CA ASN A 429 25.70 -4.82 22.75
C ASN A 429 26.83 -5.24 21.82
N MET A 430 27.09 -4.46 20.78
CA MET A 430 28.24 -4.66 19.89
C MET A 430 29.54 -4.50 20.65
N THR A 431 29.70 -3.44 21.45
CA THR A 431 30.90 -3.21 22.28
C THR A 431 31.16 -4.36 23.26
N LYS A 432 30.10 -4.88 23.89
CA LYS A 432 30.15 -6.04 24.79
C LYS A 432 30.32 -7.38 24.07
N LYS A 433 30.39 -7.38 22.73
CA LYS A 433 30.57 -8.57 21.88
C LYS A 433 29.51 -9.65 22.11
N LEU A 434 28.27 -9.25 22.42
CA LEU A 434 27.17 -10.20 22.65
C LEU A 434 26.83 -11.03 21.41
N TRP A 435 27.24 -10.57 20.22
CA TRP A 435 27.14 -11.29 18.97
C TRP A 435 28.05 -12.52 18.88
N LEU A 436 29.06 -12.68 19.75
CA LEU A 436 29.89 -13.89 19.80
C LEU A 436 29.13 -15.11 20.35
N SER A 437 28.15 -14.86 21.22
CA SER A 437 27.34 -15.90 21.85
C SER A 437 25.87 -15.47 21.82
N PRO A 438 25.23 -15.48 20.63
CA PRO A 438 23.80 -15.18 20.51
C PRO A 438 22.96 -16.21 21.27
N LYS A 439 21.66 -15.91 21.45
CA LYS A 439 20.70 -16.86 22.05
C LYS A 439 20.74 -18.20 21.30
N LYS A 440 20.41 -19.31 22.01
CA LYS A 440 20.65 -20.71 21.59
C LYS A 440 20.13 -21.13 20.20
N ASP A 441 19.26 -20.34 19.56
CA ASP A 441 18.59 -20.70 18.30
C ASP A 441 18.95 -19.76 17.12
N ILE A 442 19.81 -18.76 17.31
CA ILE A 442 20.17 -17.78 16.26
C ILE A 442 21.68 -17.85 16.02
N SER A 443 22.10 -18.03 14.76
CA SER A 443 23.53 -17.99 14.43
C SER A 443 24.12 -16.59 14.62
N ARG A 444 25.44 -16.49 14.73
CA ARG A 444 26.13 -15.20 14.81
C ARG A 444 25.79 -14.31 13.61
N GLU A 445 25.82 -14.88 12.41
CA GLU A 445 25.55 -14.17 11.16
C GLU A 445 24.10 -13.68 11.10
N GLN A 446 23.15 -14.52 11.51
CA GLN A 446 21.74 -14.14 11.62
C GLN A 446 21.51 -13.03 12.65
N TYR A 447 22.18 -13.10 13.81
CA TYR A 447 22.11 -12.06 14.83
C TYR A 447 22.62 -10.71 14.31
N LEU A 448 23.79 -10.72 13.65
CA LEU A 448 24.37 -9.52 13.05
C LEU A 448 23.46 -8.94 11.96
N GLN A 449 22.87 -9.79 11.12
CA GLN A 449 21.96 -9.36 10.06
C GLN A 449 20.67 -8.75 10.61
N LEU A 450 20.03 -9.43 11.58
CA LEU A 450 18.81 -8.94 12.22
C LEU A 450 19.06 -7.60 12.94
N THR A 451 20.18 -7.49 13.67
CA THR A 451 20.52 -6.25 14.38
C THR A 451 20.77 -5.09 13.40
N LEU A 452 21.39 -5.36 12.23
CA LEU A 452 21.57 -4.36 11.18
C LEU A 452 20.24 -3.91 10.60
N ASN A 453 19.36 -4.87 10.30
CA ASN A 453 18.03 -4.59 9.74
C ASN A 453 17.15 -3.82 10.73
N ALA A 454 17.29 -4.05 12.03
CA ALA A 454 16.63 -3.25 13.06
C ALA A 454 17.16 -1.81 13.06
N LEU A 455 18.48 -1.62 13.01
CA LEU A 455 19.08 -0.27 12.94
C LEU A 455 18.65 0.48 11.68
N ARG A 456 18.66 -0.18 10.51
CA ARG A 456 18.16 0.38 9.23
C ARG A 456 16.70 0.83 9.39
N SER A 457 15.85 -0.04 9.90
CA SER A 457 14.42 0.25 10.08
C SER A 457 14.17 1.37 11.09
N TYR A 458 14.96 1.45 12.17
CA TYR A 458 14.93 2.57 13.12
C TYR A 458 15.33 3.89 12.43
N CYS A 459 16.41 3.88 11.66
CA CYS A 459 16.90 5.06 10.95
C CYS A 459 15.92 5.54 9.87
N ASP A 460 15.27 4.63 9.16
CA ASP A 460 14.24 4.94 8.16
C ASP A 460 12.99 5.53 8.82
N TRP A 461 12.52 4.92 9.91
CA TRP A 461 11.37 5.40 10.68
C TRP A 461 11.60 6.82 11.23
N HIS A 462 12.81 7.09 11.71
CA HIS A 462 13.21 8.39 12.25
C HIS A 462 13.80 9.37 11.22
N GLY A 463 13.96 8.95 9.96
CA GLY A 463 14.63 9.74 8.91
C GLY A 463 16.02 10.27 9.29
N LEU A 464 16.77 9.52 10.10
CA LEU A 464 18.08 9.93 10.62
C LEU A 464 19.10 10.15 9.50
N LYS A 465 19.06 9.30 8.46
CA LYS A 465 19.96 9.40 7.30
C LYS A 465 19.79 10.74 6.58
N THR A 466 18.55 11.15 6.32
CA THR A 466 18.23 12.44 5.70
C THR A 466 18.79 13.58 6.54
N TYR A 467 18.63 13.53 7.86
CA TYR A 467 19.11 14.57 8.78
C TYR A 467 20.63 14.76 8.77
N VAL A 468 21.41 13.70 8.57
CA VAL A 468 22.87 13.82 8.44
C VAL A 468 23.29 14.35 7.07
N ILE A 469 22.77 13.75 5.99
CA ILE A 469 23.19 14.06 4.62
C ILE A 469 22.87 15.52 4.26
N THR A 470 21.73 16.05 4.72
CA THR A 470 21.29 17.39 4.37
C THR A 470 21.75 18.47 5.34
N LYS A 471 22.52 18.16 6.39
CA LYS A 471 22.91 19.13 7.41
C LYS A 471 23.57 20.43 6.88
N PRO A 472 24.28 20.44 5.72
CA PRO A 472 24.72 21.68 5.09
C PRO A 472 23.79 22.24 3.98
N ALA A 473 22.76 21.50 3.55
CA ALA A 473 21.87 21.88 2.44
C ALA A 473 20.44 22.22 2.94
N LYS A 474 19.84 23.30 2.43
CA LYS A 474 18.41 23.58 2.68
C LYS A 474 17.58 22.43 2.09
N ILE A 475 16.85 21.72 2.94
CA ILE A 475 15.94 20.67 2.49
C ILE A 475 14.82 21.32 1.71
N ALA A 476 14.64 20.87 0.47
CA ALA A 476 13.50 21.30 -0.30
C ALA A 476 12.22 20.77 0.38
N PRO A 477 11.25 21.65 0.69
CA PRO A 477 9.95 21.19 1.15
C PRO A 477 9.30 20.29 0.08
N LEU A 478 8.46 19.35 0.51
CA LEU A 478 7.72 18.50 -0.41
C LEU A 478 6.99 19.33 -1.47
N THR A 479 7.00 18.85 -2.71
CA THR A 479 6.26 19.49 -3.80
C THR A 479 5.18 18.56 -4.33
N ALA A 480 4.01 19.12 -4.64
CA ALA A 480 2.92 18.46 -5.34
C ALA A 480 2.71 19.12 -6.70
N ALA A 481 2.21 18.37 -7.69
CA ALA A 481 1.92 18.94 -8.99
C ALA A 481 0.56 19.66 -8.96
N ASN A 482 0.47 20.81 -9.61
CA ASN A 482 -0.81 21.49 -9.83
C ASN A 482 -1.50 20.98 -11.08
N HIS A 483 -2.83 21.06 -11.08
CA HIS A 483 -3.64 20.83 -12.26
C HIS A 483 -3.19 21.73 -13.41
N SER A 484 -2.90 21.12 -14.55
CA SER A 484 -2.85 21.81 -15.83
C SER A 484 -4.26 21.97 -16.39
N VAL A 485 -4.76 23.19 -16.42
CA VAL A 485 -6.08 23.48 -17.01
C VAL A 485 -6.12 22.89 -18.43
N HIS A 486 -7.30 22.38 -18.83
CA HIS A 486 -7.65 21.72 -20.11
C HIS A 486 -7.79 20.19 -20.07
N ARG A 487 -8.91 19.73 -19.51
CA ARG A 487 -9.78 18.79 -20.24
C ARG A 487 -11.01 19.59 -20.66
N LEU A 488 -11.38 19.56 -21.94
CA LEU A 488 -12.68 20.07 -22.37
C LEU A 488 -13.73 19.43 -21.47
N ALA A 489 -14.49 20.24 -20.76
CA ALA A 489 -15.74 19.80 -20.18
C ALA A 489 -16.61 19.32 -21.35
N VAL A 490 -16.83 18.01 -21.46
CA VAL A 490 -17.94 17.50 -22.26
C VAL A 490 -19.20 17.75 -21.44
N HIS A 491 -19.55 19.02 -21.29
CA HIS A 491 -20.88 19.40 -20.87
C HIS A 491 -21.83 19.22 -22.05
N GLY A 492 -22.97 18.60 -21.79
CA GLY A 492 -24.17 18.82 -22.57
C GLY A 492 -24.61 17.62 -23.39
N SER A 493 -25.70 17.03 -22.92
CA SER A 493 -26.76 16.47 -23.74
C SER A 493 -27.01 17.29 -25.01
N ALA A 494 -26.40 16.88 -26.11
CA ALA A 494 -26.81 17.25 -27.45
C ALA A 494 -26.50 16.05 -28.34
N SER A 495 -27.48 15.59 -29.12
CA SER A 495 -27.28 14.52 -30.09
C SER A 495 -26.14 14.90 -31.04
N VAL A 496 -24.99 14.25 -30.88
CA VAL A 496 -23.81 14.51 -31.72
C VAL A 496 -24.05 13.84 -33.07
N SER A 497 -24.31 14.64 -34.10
CA SER A 497 -24.35 14.15 -35.47
C SER A 497 -22.94 13.73 -35.91
N LEU A 498 -22.71 12.43 -36.07
CA LEU A 498 -21.44 11.83 -36.52
C LEU A 498 -20.90 12.47 -37.81
N LYS A 499 -21.79 12.94 -38.70
CA LYS A 499 -21.41 13.63 -39.95
C LYS A 499 -20.73 14.99 -39.73
N LYS A 500 -21.07 15.72 -38.65
CA LYS A 500 -20.39 16.99 -38.30
C LYS A 500 -19.04 16.77 -37.64
N MET A 501 -18.89 15.67 -36.89
CA MET A 501 -17.62 15.32 -36.23
C MET A 501 -16.56 14.92 -37.26
N ALA A 502 -16.90 14.06 -38.23
CA ALA A 502 -16.00 13.62 -39.29
C ALA A 502 -15.35 14.76 -40.07
N LYS A 503 -16.11 15.85 -40.32
CA LYS A 503 -15.60 17.04 -41.02
C LYS A 503 -14.58 17.84 -40.20
N ASN A 504 -14.64 17.73 -38.87
CA ASN A 504 -13.79 18.48 -37.94
C ASN A 504 -12.62 17.64 -37.38
N ILE A 505 -12.53 16.33 -37.68
CA ILE A 505 -11.46 15.45 -37.20
C ILE A 505 -10.09 16.01 -37.57
N LYS A 506 -9.87 16.43 -38.82
CA LYS A 506 -8.57 16.99 -39.23
C LYS A 506 -8.20 18.29 -38.51
N GLN A 507 -9.18 19.15 -38.22
CA GLN A 507 -8.94 20.38 -37.44
C GLN A 507 -8.71 20.09 -35.95
N LEU A 508 -9.39 19.08 -35.39
CA LEU A 508 -9.20 18.60 -34.03
C LEU A 508 -7.84 17.89 -33.87
N GLU A 509 -7.44 17.05 -34.82
CA GLU A 509 -6.13 16.41 -34.90
C GLU A 509 -5.01 17.46 -35.04
N ALA A 510 -5.21 18.51 -35.84
CA ALA A 510 -4.27 19.62 -35.95
C ALA A 510 -4.17 20.42 -34.63
N LYS A 511 -5.29 20.61 -33.91
CA LYS A 511 -5.30 21.22 -32.57
C LYS A 511 -4.70 20.32 -31.48
N LEU A 512 -4.83 18.99 -31.61
CA LEU A 512 -4.25 17.98 -30.72
C LEU A 512 -2.74 17.77 -30.98
N LYS A 513 -2.29 17.93 -32.22
CA LYS A 513 -0.86 17.91 -32.61
C LYS A 513 -0.08 19.14 -32.14
N MET A 514 -0.75 20.18 -31.65
CA MET A 514 -0.11 21.21 -30.84
C MET A 514 0.11 20.65 -29.43
N THR A 515 1.05 19.71 -29.30
CA THR A 515 1.56 19.25 -28.01
C THR A 515 2.30 20.40 -27.34
N VAL A 516 1.55 21.30 -26.71
CA VAL A 516 2.12 22.21 -25.71
C VAL A 516 2.62 21.32 -24.58
N PRO A 517 3.91 21.36 -24.21
CA PRO A 517 4.40 20.64 -23.05
C PRO A 517 3.62 21.17 -21.85
N VAL A 518 2.73 20.36 -21.31
CA VAL A 518 1.91 20.73 -20.18
C VAL A 518 2.77 20.61 -18.93
N CYS A 519 3.56 21.65 -18.65
CA CYS A 519 4.27 21.76 -17.38
C CYS A 519 3.22 21.93 -16.27
N LYS A 520 2.95 20.87 -15.51
CA LYS A 520 2.23 20.98 -14.24
C LYS A 520 3.13 21.78 -13.28
N PRO A 521 2.77 23.00 -12.86
CA PRO A 521 3.61 23.76 -11.95
C PRO A 521 3.72 22.99 -10.64
N LYS A 522 4.93 22.87 -10.08
CA LYS A 522 5.13 22.24 -8.77
C LYS A 522 4.80 23.27 -7.69
N ILE A 523 3.82 22.97 -6.84
CA ILE A 523 3.54 23.73 -5.62
C ILE A 523 4.33 23.12 -4.48
N THR A 524 4.94 23.97 -3.67
CA THR A 524 5.49 23.61 -2.36
C THR A 524 4.37 23.37 -1.34
N LEU A 525 4.33 22.18 -0.74
CA LEU A 525 3.45 21.90 0.39
C LEU A 525 3.92 22.68 1.62
N PRO A 526 2.98 23.24 2.42
CA PRO A 526 3.36 23.87 3.68
C PRO A 526 3.95 22.81 4.61
N LEU A 527 4.87 23.24 5.49
CA LEU A 527 5.36 22.39 6.57
C LEU A 527 4.20 21.90 7.43
N ALA A 528 4.30 20.67 7.91
CA ALA A 528 3.32 20.14 8.84
C ALA A 528 3.49 20.82 10.20
N ASP A 529 2.40 20.88 10.94
CA ASP A 529 2.37 21.41 12.30
C ASP A 529 2.93 20.35 13.26
N VAL A 530 4.23 20.09 13.17
CA VAL A 530 4.95 19.08 13.97
C VAL A 530 5.65 19.75 15.13
N ARG A 531 5.49 19.17 16.31
CA ARG A 531 6.16 19.66 17.52
C ARG A 531 7.63 19.25 17.54
N ILE A 532 8.52 20.23 17.43
CA ILE A 532 9.96 20.09 17.71
C ILE A 532 10.27 20.73 19.06
N ASP A 533 10.59 19.92 20.07
CA ASP A 533 11.05 20.38 21.38
C ASP A 533 12.47 19.89 21.71
N GLU A 534 13.02 20.33 22.84
CA GLU A 534 14.38 19.97 23.24
C GLU A 534 14.56 18.45 23.43
N THR A 535 13.47 17.73 23.74
CA THR A 535 13.53 16.28 23.95
C THR A 535 13.80 15.54 22.64
N ILE A 536 13.12 15.92 21.56
CA ILE A 536 13.35 15.32 20.24
C ILE A 536 14.72 15.72 19.68
N LEU A 537 15.16 16.97 19.90
CA LEU A 537 16.49 17.42 19.49
C LEU A 537 17.59 16.63 20.21
N CYS A 538 17.48 16.49 21.53
CA CYS A 538 18.41 15.70 22.33
C CYS A 538 18.44 14.24 21.88
N LYS A 539 17.27 13.63 21.63
CA LYS A 539 17.17 12.26 21.14
C LYS A 539 17.93 12.08 19.82
N TYR A 540 17.68 12.92 18.82
CA TYR A 540 18.37 12.81 17.52
C TYR A 540 19.89 12.99 17.66
N ARG A 541 20.35 13.93 18.49
CA ARG A 541 21.79 14.12 18.75
C ARG A 541 22.42 12.88 19.40
N GLN A 542 21.75 12.30 20.39
CA GLN A 542 22.24 11.10 21.08
C GLN A 542 22.25 9.89 20.14
N ASP A 543 21.17 9.66 19.41
CA ASP A 543 21.06 8.54 18.45
C ASP A 543 22.18 8.61 17.41
N LEU A 544 22.43 9.78 16.82
CA LEU A 544 23.52 9.97 15.87
C LEU A 544 24.89 9.72 16.48
N LYS A 545 25.13 10.20 17.71
CA LYS A 545 26.40 9.94 18.41
C LYS A 545 26.65 8.43 18.53
N PHE A 546 25.66 7.66 18.96
CA PHE A 546 25.81 6.20 19.09
C PHE A 546 25.98 5.49 17.75
N ILE A 547 25.37 5.98 16.67
CA ILE A 547 25.58 5.45 15.32
C ILE A 547 27.03 5.66 14.85
N VAL A 548 27.58 6.86 15.07
CA VAL A 548 28.98 7.16 14.75
C VAL A 548 29.94 6.35 15.63
N ASP A 549 29.66 6.26 16.93
CA ASP A 549 30.45 5.44 17.86
C ASP A 549 30.45 3.96 17.44
N LEU A 550 29.31 3.46 16.97
CA LEU A 550 29.18 2.10 16.48
C LEU A 550 30.07 1.82 15.26
N HIS A 551 30.25 2.77 14.35
CA HIS A 551 31.19 2.63 13.23
C HIS A 551 32.62 2.37 13.73
N ASN A 552 33.06 3.15 14.71
CA ASN A 552 34.40 3.01 15.30
C ASN A 552 34.56 1.67 16.05
N VAL A 553 33.50 1.21 16.72
CA VAL A 553 33.48 -0.11 17.37
C VAL A 553 33.65 -1.23 16.34
N LEU A 554 32.93 -1.18 15.22
CA LEU A 554 32.98 -2.21 14.20
C LEU A 554 34.30 -2.22 13.42
N LEU A 555 34.92 -1.06 13.18
CA LEU A 555 36.28 -1.00 12.61
C LEU A 555 37.30 -1.75 13.48
N LYS A 556 37.25 -1.55 14.80
CA LYS A 556 38.11 -2.27 15.74
C LYS A 556 37.81 -3.77 15.74
N GLN A 557 36.53 -4.15 15.72
CA GLN A 557 36.12 -5.56 15.70
C GLN A 557 36.48 -6.27 14.40
N LYS A 558 36.45 -5.58 13.24
CA LYS A 558 36.91 -6.12 11.96
C LYS A 558 38.41 -6.45 11.98
N GLN A 559 39.22 -5.68 12.70
CA GLN A 559 40.64 -5.97 12.89
C GLN A 559 40.87 -7.17 13.81
N GLU A 560 40.09 -7.28 14.89
CA GLU A 560 40.22 -8.35 15.88
C GLU A 560 39.63 -9.70 15.40
N TYR A 561 38.56 -9.66 14.60
CA TYR A 561 37.82 -10.83 14.13
C TYR A 561 37.72 -10.83 12.59
N ALA A 562 38.86 -11.02 11.91
CA ALA A 562 38.96 -10.99 10.44
C ALA A 562 38.07 -12.03 9.73
N GLN A 563 37.65 -13.09 10.42
CA GLN A 563 36.76 -14.14 9.94
C GLN A 563 35.27 -13.73 9.91
N VAL A 564 34.91 -12.57 10.47
CA VAL A 564 33.53 -12.07 10.51
C VAL A 564 33.38 -10.94 9.50
N ASP A 565 32.41 -11.07 8.59
CA ASP A 565 32.15 -10.04 7.61
C ASP A 565 31.29 -8.91 8.19
N PHE A 566 31.91 -7.75 8.41
CA PHE A 566 31.24 -6.50 8.81
C PHE A 566 31.04 -5.53 7.64
N SER A 567 31.25 -5.95 6.39
CA SER A 567 31.25 -5.04 5.24
C SER A 567 29.91 -4.36 5.03
N GLU A 568 28.79 -5.09 5.13
CA GLU A 568 27.44 -4.49 5.04
C GLU A 568 27.16 -3.46 6.14
N TRP A 569 27.63 -3.74 7.36
CA TRP A 569 27.50 -2.83 8.49
C TRP A 569 28.26 -1.53 8.24
N LEU A 570 29.54 -1.64 7.87
CA LEU A 570 30.40 -0.49 7.62
C LEU A 570 29.88 0.33 6.44
N ASN A 571 29.44 -0.31 5.36
CA ASN A 571 28.84 0.36 4.20
C ASN A 571 27.60 1.18 4.61
N PHE A 572 26.72 0.62 5.46
CA PHE A 572 25.55 1.34 5.94
C PHE A 572 25.92 2.52 6.86
N LEU A 573 26.87 2.32 7.79
CA LEU A 573 27.27 3.34 8.76
C LEU A 573 28.09 4.47 8.14
N HIS A 574 28.78 4.21 7.02
CA HIS A 574 29.58 5.21 6.32
C HIS A 574 28.75 6.43 5.91
N ASP A 575 27.48 6.23 5.56
CA ASP A 575 26.53 7.30 5.19
C ASP A 575 26.26 8.31 6.32
N PHE A 576 26.65 8.00 7.56
CA PHE A 576 26.44 8.85 8.74
C PHE A 576 27.70 9.61 9.17
N ILE A 577 28.84 9.37 8.53
CA ILE A 577 30.12 9.99 8.88
C ILE A 577 30.30 11.28 8.06
N PRO A 578 30.56 12.43 8.69
CA PRO A 578 30.84 13.67 7.96
C PRO A 578 32.10 13.53 7.08
N GLU A 579 32.07 14.06 5.84
CA GLU A 579 33.19 13.97 4.88
C GLU A 579 34.53 14.51 5.43
N LYS A 580 34.52 15.39 6.45
CA LYS A 580 35.74 15.88 7.11
C LYS A 580 36.50 14.78 7.87
N ASP A 581 35.82 13.73 8.35
CA ASP A 581 36.42 12.60 9.06
C ASP A 581 36.70 11.38 8.16
N ALA A 582 36.15 11.36 6.94
CA ALA A 582 36.43 10.31 5.96
C ALA A 582 37.86 10.37 5.41
N ARG A 583 38.50 11.56 5.43
CA ARG A 583 39.88 11.77 4.93
C ARG A 583 40.97 11.51 5.97
N SER A 584 40.62 11.26 7.23
CA SER A 584 41.58 10.93 8.30
C SER A 584 41.74 9.43 8.53
N THR A 585 41.05 8.60 7.75
CA THR A 585 41.05 7.13 7.86
C THR A 585 41.44 6.40 6.56
N SER A 586 41.89 7.11 5.54
CA SER A 586 42.46 6.55 4.30
C SER A 586 43.96 6.30 4.41
#